data_AF-A0A7S4BN72-F1
#
_entry.id   AF-A0A7S4BN72-F1
#
_cell.length_a   1.000
_cell.length_b   1.000
_cell.length_c   1.000
_cell.angle_alpha   90.00
_cell.angle_beta   90.00
_cell.angle_gamma   90.00
#
_symmetry.space_group_name_H-M   'P 1'
#
loop_
_entity.id
_entity.type
_entity.pdbx_description
1 polymer ?
#
loop_
_entity_poly.entity_id
_entity_poly.type
_entity_poly.pdbx_seq_one_letter_code
_entity_poly.pdbx_strand_id
1 'polypeptide(L)'
;MQQINSVGTRRYRRQLERYRRDAHLPPARVFAVSDVHYDHAGAREWASALSRTAYTKDTIIVAGDVGDTFNAVKLCLKAFRAVFRRVFYVPGNHDLWIRPKGQHSNEPAAFADSVAKLLALWQMCDEIDVDVGPAQISTSTVVLPLDSWYSYTFDHHDPKPGLTLFDKFCKWPMGYDDAWK
;
A
#
# COMPACT_ATOMS: atom_id res chain seq x y z
N MET A 1 -23.69 0.80 -13.70
CA MET A 1 -22.91 1.83 -14.45
C MET A 1 -22.92 3.21 -13.79
N GLN A 2 -24.01 3.74 -13.22
CA GLN A 2 -24.01 5.07 -12.58
C GLN A 2 -23.18 5.18 -11.28
N GLN A 3 -23.15 4.16 -10.41
CA GLN A 3 -22.33 4.17 -9.18
C GLN A 3 -20.82 4.19 -9.47
N ILE A 4 -20.36 3.46 -10.50
CA ILE A 4 -18.93 3.38 -10.86
C ILE A 4 -18.40 4.76 -11.33
N ASN A 5 -19.20 5.50 -12.11
CA ASN A 5 -18.84 6.85 -12.56
C ASN A 5 -18.75 7.86 -11.39
N SER A 6 -19.61 7.74 -10.37
CA SER A 6 -19.55 8.61 -9.19
C SER A 6 -18.32 8.36 -8.31
N VAL A 7 -17.89 7.11 -8.17
CA VAL A 7 -16.70 6.73 -7.38
C VAL A 7 -15.42 7.19 -8.07
N GLY A 8 -15.32 6.97 -9.39
CA GLY A 8 -14.18 7.44 -10.19
C GLY A 8 -14.02 8.96 -10.13
N THR A 9 -15.12 9.71 -10.27
CA THR A 9 -15.09 11.18 -10.21
C THR A 9 -14.66 11.69 -8.83
N ARG A 10 -15.11 11.04 -7.74
CA ARG A 10 -14.77 11.43 -6.37
C ARG A 10 -13.30 11.16 -6.05
N ARG A 11 -12.78 10.00 -6.43
CA ARG A 11 -11.36 9.65 -6.24
C ARG A 11 -10.45 10.58 -7.05
N TYR A 12 -10.82 10.87 -8.31
CA TYR A 12 -10.07 11.81 -9.14
C TYR A 12 -9.98 13.22 -8.54
N ARG A 13 -11.11 13.80 -8.10
CA ARG A 13 -11.10 15.12 -7.45
C ARG A 13 -10.21 15.12 -6.20
N ARG A 14 -10.33 14.08 -5.39
CA ARG A 14 -9.52 13.91 -4.19
C ARG A 14 -8.02 13.81 -4.49
N GLN A 15 -7.66 13.09 -5.55
CA GLN A 15 -6.27 12.98 -6.01
C GLN A 15 -5.70 14.34 -6.42
N LEU A 16 -6.49 15.17 -7.13
CA LEU A 16 -6.06 16.53 -7.49
C LEU A 16 -5.83 17.41 -6.26
N GLU A 17 -6.75 17.38 -5.28
CA GLU A 17 -6.63 18.11 -4.02
C GLU A 17 -5.40 17.65 -3.23
N ARG A 18 -5.16 16.34 -3.17
CA ARG A 18 -3.98 15.76 -2.55
C ARG A 18 -2.70 16.15 -3.26
N TYR A 19 -2.69 16.14 -4.60
CA TYR A 19 -1.48 16.42 -5.38
C TYR A 19 -0.85 17.77 -5.01
N ARG A 20 -1.66 18.83 -4.84
CA ARG A 20 -1.17 20.19 -4.55
C ARG A 20 -1.18 20.59 -3.07
N ARG A 21 -1.74 19.76 -2.19
CA ARG A 21 -1.98 20.07 -0.77
C ARG A 21 -0.77 20.74 -0.08
N ASP A 22 0.41 20.20 -0.32
CA ASP A 22 1.65 20.59 0.36
C ASP A 22 2.66 21.27 -0.59
N ALA A 23 2.25 21.57 -1.83
CA ALA A 23 3.15 22.13 -2.85
C ALA A 23 3.75 23.50 -2.48
N HIS A 24 3.13 24.21 -1.55
CA HIS A 24 3.56 25.51 -1.06
C HIS A 24 4.53 25.44 0.13
N LEU A 25 4.72 24.26 0.72
CA LEU A 25 5.58 24.10 1.90
C LEU A 25 7.06 24.12 1.51
N PRO A 26 7.94 24.58 2.42
CA PRO A 26 9.37 24.40 2.23
C PRO A 26 9.74 22.91 2.21
N PRO A 27 10.89 22.54 1.62
CA PRO A 27 11.40 21.17 1.67
C PRO A 27 11.50 20.64 3.11
N ALA A 28 11.15 19.37 3.30
CA ALA A 28 11.20 18.65 4.57
C ALA A 28 11.89 17.29 4.38
N ARG A 29 12.10 16.55 5.47
CA ARG A 29 12.71 15.22 5.36
C ARG A 29 11.70 14.24 4.76
N VAL A 30 12.22 13.34 3.93
CA VAL A 30 11.48 12.22 3.36
C VAL A 30 12.13 10.94 3.86
N PHE A 31 11.35 10.13 4.56
CA PHE A 31 11.74 8.81 5.03
C PHE A 31 11.15 7.74 4.12
N ALA A 32 11.76 6.56 4.12
CA ALA A 32 11.25 5.39 3.42
C ALA A 32 11.43 4.14 4.29
N VAL A 33 10.47 3.23 4.22
CA VAL A 33 10.49 1.91 4.85
C VAL A 33 9.71 0.92 3.97
N SER A 34 10.06 -0.35 4.01
CA SER A 34 9.34 -1.47 3.40
C SER A 34 9.37 -2.66 4.38
N ASP A 35 8.67 -3.74 4.05
CA ASP A 35 8.79 -5.04 4.76
C ASP A 35 8.54 -4.92 6.26
N VAL A 36 7.56 -4.09 6.64
CA VAL A 36 7.23 -3.85 8.05
C VAL A 36 6.65 -5.10 8.70
N HIS A 37 5.91 -5.92 7.94
CA HIS A 37 5.23 -7.13 8.40
C HIS A 37 4.56 -6.94 9.78
N TYR A 38 3.59 -6.03 9.84
CA TYR A 38 2.96 -5.52 11.05
C TYR A 38 2.15 -6.55 11.87
N ASP A 39 1.92 -7.72 11.28
CA ASP A 39 1.36 -8.91 11.92
C ASP A 39 2.41 -9.84 12.54
N HIS A 40 3.71 -9.59 12.34
CA HIS A 40 4.79 -10.27 13.02
C HIS A 40 5.08 -9.64 14.40
N ALA A 41 5.61 -10.47 15.30
CA ALA A 41 5.95 -10.04 16.66
C ALA A 41 7.01 -8.93 16.63
N GLY A 42 6.84 -7.88 17.44
CA GLY A 42 7.76 -6.76 17.56
C GLY A 42 7.50 -5.60 16.60
N ALA A 43 6.83 -5.83 15.47
CA ALA A 43 6.59 -4.78 14.47
C ALA A 43 5.64 -3.69 14.99
N ARG A 44 4.64 -4.07 15.79
CA ARG A 44 3.67 -3.13 16.39
C ARG A 44 4.33 -2.27 17.45
N GLU A 45 5.16 -2.88 18.28
CA GLU A 45 5.92 -2.22 19.34
C GLU A 45 6.90 -1.22 18.75
N TRP A 46 7.62 -1.61 17.69
CA TRP A 46 8.53 -0.74 16.95
C TRP A 46 7.81 0.49 16.38
N ALA A 47 6.71 0.30 15.64
CA ALA A 47 5.99 1.43 15.04
C ALA A 47 5.38 2.36 16.11
N SER A 48 4.93 1.79 17.24
CA SER A 48 4.36 2.56 18.35
C SER A 48 5.42 3.36 19.13
N ALA A 49 6.70 2.97 19.05
CA ALA A 49 7.82 3.66 19.70
C ALA A 49 8.28 4.92 18.94
N LEU A 50 7.77 5.17 17.72
CA LEU A 50 8.11 6.36 16.96
C LEU A 50 7.67 7.64 17.67
N SER A 51 8.58 8.62 17.74
CA SER A 51 8.30 9.91 18.36
C SER A 51 7.17 10.64 17.63
N ARG A 52 6.08 10.93 18.34
CA ARG A 52 4.90 11.63 17.81
C ARG A 52 5.13 13.13 17.56
N THR A 53 6.27 13.67 17.97
CA THR A 53 6.60 15.09 17.82
C THR A 53 7.73 15.33 16.83
N ALA A 54 8.70 14.41 16.74
CA ALA A 54 9.90 14.60 15.93
C ALA A 54 9.65 14.63 14.42
N TYR A 55 8.55 14.03 13.94
CA TYR A 55 8.30 13.80 12.50
C TYR A 55 7.05 14.51 11.95
N THR A 56 6.47 15.43 12.73
CA THR A 56 5.20 16.10 12.43
C THR A 56 5.19 16.96 11.16
N LYS A 57 6.36 17.25 10.59
CA LYS A 57 6.54 17.99 9.33
C LYS A 57 7.03 17.11 8.18
N ASP A 58 7.38 15.87 8.46
CA ASP A 58 8.07 14.99 7.52
C ASP A 58 7.09 14.08 6.78
N THR A 59 7.59 13.53 5.68
CA THR A 59 6.88 12.53 4.86
C THR A 59 7.53 11.16 5.06
N ILE A 60 6.74 10.10 5.08
CA ILE A 60 7.22 8.72 4.99
C ILE A 60 6.61 8.00 3.78
N ILE A 61 7.44 7.23 3.08
CA ILE A 61 7.04 6.30 2.02
C ILE A 61 7.08 4.90 2.58
N VAL A 62 5.96 4.19 2.51
CA VAL A 62 5.82 2.79 2.93
C VAL A 62 5.74 1.94 1.66
N ALA A 63 6.86 1.34 1.26
CA ALA A 63 7.10 0.75 -0.05
C ALA A 63 6.88 -0.77 -0.07
N GLY A 64 5.71 -1.22 0.38
CA GLY A 64 5.28 -2.61 0.28
C GLY A 64 5.58 -3.47 1.50
N ASP A 65 4.97 -4.66 1.49
CA ASP A 65 5.06 -5.73 2.49
C ASP A 65 4.83 -5.23 3.92
N VAL A 66 3.75 -4.47 4.08
CA VAL A 66 3.32 -3.90 5.35
C VAL A 66 2.70 -4.95 6.24
N GLY A 67 1.97 -5.91 5.69
CA GLY A 67 1.45 -7.06 6.42
C GLY A 67 0.56 -7.94 5.56
N ASP A 68 0.47 -9.22 5.94
CA ASP A 68 -0.31 -10.20 5.20
C ASP A 68 -1.82 -9.87 5.23
N THR A 69 -2.31 -9.31 6.33
CA THR A 69 -3.75 -9.03 6.51
C THR A 69 -4.13 -7.58 6.23
N PHE A 70 -5.32 -7.36 5.65
CA PHE A 70 -5.86 -6.01 5.43
C PHE A 70 -5.87 -5.18 6.72
N ASN A 71 -6.18 -5.81 7.86
CA ASN A 71 -6.23 -5.12 9.13
C ASN A 71 -4.82 -4.76 9.66
N ALA A 72 -3.81 -5.61 9.42
CA ALA A 72 -2.42 -5.28 9.74
C ALA A 72 -1.94 -4.07 8.96
N VAL A 73 -2.16 -4.05 7.63
CA VAL A 73 -1.82 -2.90 6.78
C VAL A 73 -2.52 -1.63 7.26
N LYS A 74 -3.83 -1.70 7.51
CA LYS A 74 -4.63 -0.56 8.02
C LYS A 74 -4.09 -0.02 9.34
N LEU A 75 -3.76 -0.89 10.29
CA LEU A 75 -3.25 -0.47 11.60
C LEU A 75 -1.85 0.14 11.50
N CYS A 76 -0.98 -0.44 10.69
CA CYS A 76 0.36 0.09 10.44
C CYS A 76 0.30 1.49 9.83
N LEU A 77 -0.46 1.66 8.75
CA LEU A 77 -0.58 2.94 8.06
C LEU A 77 -1.22 4.01 8.96
N LYS A 78 -2.16 3.63 9.84
CA LYS A 78 -2.70 4.53 10.87
C LYS A 78 -1.63 4.95 11.89
N ALA A 79 -0.75 4.04 12.30
CA ALA A 79 0.34 4.35 13.22
C ALA A 79 1.29 5.38 12.59
N PHE A 80 1.69 5.18 11.32
CA PHE A 80 2.49 6.17 10.60
C PHE A 80 1.76 7.49 10.39
N ARG A 81 0.46 7.47 10.05
CA ARG A 81 -0.33 8.70 9.90
C ARG A 81 -0.45 9.51 11.19
N ALA A 82 -0.33 8.88 12.34
CA ALA A 82 -0.36 9.55 13.64
C ALA A 82 0.97 10.25 13.98
N VAL A 83 2.03 10.02 13.20
CA VAL A 83 3.41 10.49 13.45
C VAL A 83 3.88 11.45 12.36
N PHE A 84 3.67 11.07 11.10
CA PHE A 84 4.14 11.81 9.93
C PHE A 84 3.05 12.74 9.40
N ARG A 85 3.49 13.90 8.86
CA ARG A 85 2.59 14.83 8.16
C ARG A 85 1.89 14.12 7.00
N ARG A 86 2.68 13.39 6.22
CA ARG A 86 2.26 12.74 4.98
C ARG A 86 2.79 11.32 4.94
N VAL A 87 1.95 10.39 4.51
CA VAL A 87 2.29 8.97 4.38
C VAL A 87 1.91 8.55 2.97
N PHE A 88 2.86 7.99 2.25
CA PHE A 88 2.65 7.32 0.97
C PHE A 88 2.70 5.82 1.16
N TYR A 89 1.92 5.09 0.39
CA TYR A 89 1.87 3.63 0.44
C TYR A 89 1.86 3.07 -0.98
N VAL A 90 2.68 2.04 -1.18
CA VAL A 90 2.64 1.14 -2.34
C VAL A 90 2.47 -0.27 -1.77
N PRO A 91 1.52 -1.07 -2.26
CA PRO A 91 1.35 -2.45 -1.83
C PRO A 91 2.50 -3.33 -2.36
N GLY A 92 2.99 -4.23 -1.50
CA GLY A 92 3.82 -5.36 -1.89
C GLY A 92 2.98 -6.61 -2.13
N ASN A 93 3.64 -7.75 -2.35
CA ASN A 93 2.96 -9.02 -2.55
C ASN A 93 2.30 -9.58 -1.31
N HIS A 94 2.92 -9.43 -0.15
CA HIS A 94 2.31 -9.88 1.11
C HIS A 94 1.00 -9.14 1.38
N ASP A 95 0.96 -7.83 1.07
CA ASP A 95 -0.24 -7.02 1.25
C ASP A 95 -1.42 -7.54 0.40
N LEU A 96 -1.13 -8.22 -0.71
CA LEU A 96 -2.11 -8.77 -1.66
C LEU A 96 -2.43 -10.25 -1.45
N TRP A 97 -1.80 -10.91 -0.49
CA TRP A 97 -2.06 -12.32 -0.20
C TRP A 97 -3.52 -12.58 0.22
N ILE A 98 -4.11 -13.63 -0.35
CA ILE A 98 -5.41 -14.18 0.02
C ILE A 98 -5.18 -15.55 0.66
N ARG A 99 -5.03 -15.56 1.98
CA ARG A 99 -4.73 -16.80 2.70
C ARG A 99 -5.97 -17.70 2.82
N PRO A 100 -5.79 -19.04 2.83
CA PRO A 100 -6.89 -19.97 3.09
C PRO A 100 -7.55 -19.70 4.46
N LYS A 101 -8.87 -19.89 4.53
CA LYS A 101 -9.62 -19.76 5.79
C LYS A 101 -8.98 -20.63 6.88
N GLY A 102 -8.80 -20.04 8.07
CA GLY A 102 -8.26 -20.73 9.25
C GLY A 102 -6.74 -20.73 9.37
N GLN A 103 -5.99 -20.25 8.36
CA GLN A 103 -4.52 -20.12 8.49
C GLN A 103 -4.08 -18.78 9.09
N HIS A 104 -4.93 -17.75 9.07
CA HIS A 104 -4.70 -16.47 9.74
C HIS A 104 -6.00 -15.97 10.37
N SER A 105 -5.98 -15.78 11.69
CA SER A 105 -7.17 -15.47 12.51
C SER A 105 -7.68 -14.03 12.37
N ASN A 106 -6.92 -13.15 11.72
CA ASN A 106 -7.15 -11.71 11.74
C ASN A 106 -7.56 -11.09 10.38
N GLU A 107 -7.85 -11.91 9.36
CA GLU A 107 -8.40 -11.43 8.07
C GLU A 107 -9.94 -11.60 8.06
N PRO A 108 -10.71 -10.59 8.49
CA PRO A 108 -12.17 -10.68 8.54
C PRO A 108 -12.83 -10.67 7.14
N ALA A 109 -12.11 -10.24 6.10
CA ALA A 109 -12.63 -10.12 4.74
C ALA A 109 -12.07 -11.25 3.86
N ALA A 110 -12.94 -12.17 3.44
CA ALA A 110 -12.62 -13.09 2.36
C ALA A 110 -12.72 -12.34 1.02
N PHE A 111 -11.68 -11.59 0.67
CA PHE A 111 -11.58 -11.00 -0.66
C PHE A 111 -11.63 -12.10 -1.71
N ALA A 112 -12.34 -11.86 -2.82
CA ALA A 112 -12.49 -12.85 -3.88
C ALA A 112 -11.15 -13.22 -4.53
N ASP A 113 -10.26 -12.22 -4.66
CA ASP A 113 -8.94 -12.27 -5.29
C ASP A 113 -8.08 -11.08 -4.80
N SER A 114 -6.81 -11.08 -5.18
CA SER A 114 -5.81 -10.06 -4.83
C SER A 114 -6.12 -8.69 -5.42
N VAL A 115 -6.80 -8.61 -6.56
CA VAL A 115 -7.23 -7.33 -7.15
C VAL A 115 -8.34 -6.70 -6.32
N ALA A 116 -9.31 -7.50 -5.85
CA ALA A 116 -10.35 -7.04 -4.93
C ALA A 116 -9.75 -6.51 -3.62
N LYS A 117 -8.72 -7.18 -3.09
CA LYS A 117 -7.98 -6.70 -1.90
C LYS A 117 -7.22 -5.41 -2.18
N LEU A 118 -6.53 -5.28 -3.33
CA LEU A 118 -5.85 -4.06 -3.76
C LEU A 118 -6.81 -2.86 -3.79
N LEU A 119 -7.96 -3.02 -4.44
CA LEU A 119 -8.98 -1.97 -4.52
C LEU A 119 -9.48 -1.56 -3.13
N ALA A 120 -9.68 -2.53 -2.24
CA ALA A 120 -10.09 -2.27 -0.86
C ALA A 120 -8.99 -1.54 -0.07
N LEU A 121 -7.71 -1.92 -0.23
CA LEU A 121 -6.57 -1.24 0.39
C LEU A 121 -6.48 0.21 -0.06
N TRP A 122 -6.64 0.47 -1.36
CA TRP A 122 -6.68 1.81 -1.92
C TRP A 122 -7.85 2.65 -1.40
N GLN A 123 -9.03 2.05 -1.23
CA GLN A 123 -10.17 2.73 -0.61
C GLN A 123 -9.90 3.03 0.86
N MET A 124 -9.28 2.10 1.58
CA MET A 124 -8.92 2.29 2.98
C MET A 124 -7.88 3.40 3.14
N CYS A 125 -6.84 3.43 2.30
CA CYS A 125 -5.83 4.50 2.29
C CYS A 125 -6.47 5.86 2.04
N ASP A 126 -7.43 5.90 1.13
CA ASP A 126 -8.31 7.05 0.97
C ASP A 126 -8.95 7.41 2.32
N GLU A 127 -9.70 6.53 2.97
CA GLU A 127 -10.39 6.82 4.25
C GLU A 127 -9.46 7.31 5.38
N ILE A 128 -8.23 6.81 5.47
CA ILE A 128 -7.27 7.16 6.55
C ILE A 128 -6.27 8.25 6.16
N ASP A 129 -6.49 8.89 5.01
CA ASP A 129 -5.65 9.96 4.49
C ASP A 129 -4.18 9.59 4.17
N VAL A 130 -3.98 8.41 3.59
CA VAL A 130 -2.71 7.92 3.04
C VAL A 130 -2.71 8.06 1.52
N ASP A 131 -1.62 8.58 0.96
CA ASP A 131 -1.48 8.80 -0.48
C ASP A 131 -0.98 7.53 -1.20
N VAL A 132 -1.69 7.13 -2.26
CA VAL A 132 -1.34 5.99 -3.12
C VAL A 132 -1.12 6.43 -4.57
N GLY A 133 -1.03 7.74 -4.80
CA GLY A 133 -0.83 8.33 -6.11
C GLY A 133 0.12 9.53 -6.03
N PRO A 134 0.49 10.10 -7.19
CA PRO A 134 1.47 11.17 -7.23
C PRO A 134 1.04 12.38 -6.40
N ALA A 135 2.01 13.03 -5.75
CA ALA A 135 1.78 14.32 -5.14
C ALA A 135 3.04 15.15 -4.96
N GLN A 136 2.87 16.47 -5.07
CA GLN A 136 3.89 17.45 -4.72
C GLN A 136 3.83 17.70 -3.20
N ILE A 137 4.94 17.40 -2.52
CA ILE A 137 5.05 17.43 -1.05
C ILE A 137 5.79 18.67 -0.53
N SER A 138 6.40 19.44 -1.43
CA SER A 138 7.06 20.71 -1.15
C SER A 138 7.18 21.55 -2.42
N THR A 139 7.74 22.74 -2.32
CA THR A 139 8.07 23.59 -3.48
C THR A 139 9.03 22.94 -4.49
N SER A 140 9.73 21.87 -4.13
CA SER A 140 10.76 21.24 -4.98
C SER A 140 10.70 19.71 -5.06
N THR A 141 9.75 19.07 -4.38
CA THR A 141 9.72 17.60 -4.27
C THR A 141 8.35 17.03 -4.65
N VAL A 142 8.38 16.03 -5.53
CA VAL A 142 7.21 15.24 -5.93
C VAL A 142 7.50 13.77 -5.59
N VAL A 143 6.51 13.10 -5.02
CA VAL A 143 6.53 11.65 -4.79
C VAL A 143 5.60 11.00 -5.80
N LEU A 144 6.08 9.95 -6.47
CA LEU A 144 5.32 9.15 -7.43
C LEU A 144 5.33 7.68 -6.98
N PRO A 145 4.29 7.23 -6.24
CA PRO A 145 4.08 5.81 -5.96
C PRO A 145 3.85 5.07 -7.28
N LEU A 146 4.51 3.92 -7.45
CA LEU A 146 4.42 3.10 -8.66
C LEU A 146 3.96 1.69 -8.28
N ASP A 147 2.80 1.29 -8.75
CA ASP A 147 2.32 -0.10 -8.68
C ASP A 147 2.96 -0.91 -9.82
N SER A 148 4.27 -1.12 -9.73
CA SER A 148 5.05 -1.85 -10.73
C SER A 148 5.24 -3.28 -10.30
N TRP A 149 4.39 -4.16 -10.81
CA TRP A 149 4.54 -5.59 -10.61
C TRP A 149 5.71 -6.14 -11.42
N TYR A 150 6.27 -7.27 -11.00
CA TYR A 150 7.37 -7.90 -11.72
C TYR A 150 6.88 -8.55 -13.02
N SER A 151 7.73 -8.51 -14.04
CA SER A 151 7.53 -9.22 -15.30
C SER A 151 8.28 -10.54 -15.26
N TYR A 152 7.67 -11.59 -15.82
CA TYR A 152 8.33 -12.88 -16.00
C TYR A 152 9.68 -12.81 -16.73
N THR A 153 9.89 -11.76 -17.53
CA THR A 153 11.14 -11.55 -18.27
C THR A 153 12.37 -11.38 -17.38
N PHE A 154 12.18 -11.02 -16.10
CA PHE A 154 13.24 -10.91 -15.09
C PHE A 154 13.46 -12.21 -14.30
N ASP A 155 12.58 -13.22 -14.44
CA ASP A 155 12.74 -14.52 -13.79
C ASP A 155 13.44 -15.50 -14.74
N HIS A 156 14.78 -15.47 -14.70
CA HIS A 156 15.62 -16.34 -15.53
C HIS A 156 15.73 -17.78 -15.00
N HIS A 157 15.18 -18.07 -13.81
CA HIS A 157 15.41 -19.30 -13.08
C HIS A 157 14.18 -20.22 -13.01
N ASP A 158 12.97 -19.69 -13.28
CA ASP A 158 11.73 -20.45 -13.32
C ASP A 158 11.17 -20.54 -14.76
N PRO A 159 10.97 -21.75 -15.33
CA PRO A 159 10.27 -21.92 -16.60
C PRO A 159 8.76 -21.61 -16.52
N LYS A 160 8.20 -21.40 -15.32
CA LYS A 160 6.79 -21.08 -15.04
C LYS A 160 6.65 -20.00 -13.95
N PRO A 161 7.06 -18.76 -14.25
CA PRO A 161 6.99 -17.65 -13.31
C PRO A 161 5.58 -17.51 -12.74
N GLY A 162 5.53 -17.37 -11.41
CA GLY A 162 4.31 -17.26 -10.62
C GLY A 162 4.13 -18.37 -9.58
N LEU A 163 4.82 -19.51 -9.69
CA LEU A 163 4.78 -20.59 -8.67
C LEU A 163 5.77 -20.30 -7.54
N THR A 164 6.35 -19.10 -7.57
CA THR A 164 7.33 -18.59 -6.65
C THR A 164 6.78 -18.63 -5.22
N LEU A 165 7.66 -18.93 -4.27
CA LEU A 165 7.33 -18.90 -2.84
C LEU A 165 6.80 -17.53 -2.39
N PHE A 166 7.19 -16.46 -3.09
CA PHE A 166 6.91 -15.07 -2.75
C PHE A 166 5.45 -14.67 -3.05
N ASP A 167 4.83 -15.19 -4.11
CA ASP A 167 3.45 -14.85 -4.50
C ASP A 167 2.47 -15.98 -4.28
N LYS A 168 2.90 -16.96 -3.49
CA LYS A 168 2.21 -18.21 -3.22
C LYS A 168 0.73 -18.04 -2.84
N PHE A 169 0.37 -16.93 -2.22
CA PHE A 169 -1.00 -16.64 -1.81
C PHE A 169 -1.66 -15.49 -2.58
N CYS A 170 -0.99 -14.91 -3.57
CA CYS A 170 -1.64 -14.03 -4.53
C CYS A 170 -2.63 -14.85 -5.37
N LYS A 171 -3.86 -14.35 -5.49
CA LYS A 171 -4.92 -14.96 -6.28
C LYS A 171 -5.35 -13.95 -7.32
N TRP A 172 -4.94 -14.15 -8.57
CA TRP A 172 -5.31 -13.24 -9.66
C TRP A 172 -6.68 -13.61 -10.25
N PRO A 173 -7.52 -12.63 -10.68
CA PRO A 173 -8.83 -12.91 -11.27
C PRO A 173 -8.74 -13.48 -12.70
N MET A 174 -7.59 -13.32 -13.37
CA MET A 174 -7.27 -13.91 -14.66
C MET A 174 -6.66 -15.32 -14.51
N GLY A 175 -6.65 -16.07 -15.61
CA GLY A 175 -5.90 -17.32 -15.68
C GLY A 175 -4.43 -17.07 -15.34
N TYR A 176 -3.82 -18.02 -14.63
CA TYR A 176 -2.47 -17.85 -14.12
C TYR A 176 -1.43 -17.57 -15.20
N ASP A 177 -1.55 -18.24 -16.35
CA ASP A 177 -0.68 -18.05 -17.51
C ASP A 177 -0.85 -16.67 -18.18
N ASP A 178 -1.91 -15.93 -17.82
CA ASP A 178 -2.23 -14.61 -18.36
C ASP A 178 -1.96 -13.48 -17.34
N ALA A 179 -1.73 -13.80 -16.06
CA ALA A 179 -1.40 -12.80 -15.04
C ALA A 179 -0.04 -12.12 -15.28
N TRP A 180 0.82 -12.78 -16.06
CA TRP A 180 2.20 -12.36 -16.32
C TRP A 180 2.44 -11.80 -17.73
N LYS A 181 1.47 -11.90 -18.62
CA LYS A 181 1.55 -11.39 -20.00
C LYS A 181 1.09 -9.94 -20.06
#